data_AF-A0A0N8FU09-F1
#
_entry.id   AF-A0A0N8FU09-F1
#
_cell.length_a   1.000
_cell.length_b   1.000
_cell.length_c   1.000
_cell.angle_alpha   90.00
_cell.angle_beta   90.00
_cell.angle_gamma   90.00
#
_symmetry.space_group_name_H-M   'P 1'
#
loop_
_entity.id
_entity.type
_entity.pdbx_description
1 polymer ?
#
loop_
_entity_poly.entity_id
_entity_poly.type
_entity_poly.pdbx_seq_one_letter_code
_entity_poly.pdbx_strand_id
1 'polypeptide(L)'
;MRLLKWLSLGAAVWIAYWGLAAWGLRSGFETWFSEQQRQGWQVSYGALNTRGFPARHVTQIDQPLLADPGTGLAWSADWVSFDSPALWPGSQKLQFPDTAQRISFFDQTRTVTAQELQADLHLSPGLALEVEQLSLTSKAWQISDSGGALWQAKDLTLELRQQIQPEEYHLSAEARQFSPRGLLRSGFGLSVEDMPAQFDTLRLQADLAFDTPWDRRAIELRRPQIREITLDLAEAQWGDMRFQAAGALEVDEKGRLSGALTVRAENWRAILDMGERLSLLPPSSRSTVEKILNLFSTGSGSDAKIDTTLRFQDGQMWAGPLPIGKAPTLVLR
;
A
#
# COMPACT_ATOMS: atom_id res chain seq x y z
N MET A 1 32.43 -9.31 46.54
CA MET A 1 32.89 -8.01 45.98
C MET A 1 33.28 -8.05 44.50
N ARG A 2 34.01 -9.05 43.98
CA ARG A 2 34.39 -9.10 42.55
C ARG A 2 33.18 -9.22 41.59
N LEU A 3 32.20 -10.06 41.93
CA LEU A 3 30.97 -10.21 41.14
C LEU A 3 30.19 -8.89 41.00
N LEU A 4 30.05 -8.15 42.10
CA LEU A 4 29.36 -6.85 42.10
C LEU A 4 30.08 -5.83 41.19
N LYS A 5 31.41 -5.81 41.20
CA LYS A 5 32.19 -4.94 40.29
C LYS A 5 31.96 -5.28 38.82
N TRP A 6 31.93 -6.56 38.46
CA TRP A 6 31.67 -7.00 37.09
C TRP A 6 30.22 -6.72 36.65
N LEU A 7 29.24 -6.92 37.54
CA LEU A 7 27.84 -6.56 37.29
C LEU A 7 27.68 -5.04 37.10
N SER A 8 28.30 -4.24 37.96
CA SER A 8 28.29 -2.78 37.83
C SER A 8 28.99 -2.31 36.55
N LEU A 9 30.10 -2.94 36.16
CA LEU A 9 30.78 -2.64 34.90
C LEU A 9 29.90 -2.98 33.70
N GLY A 10 29.28 -4.16 33.69
CA GLY A 10 28.35 -4.58 32.63
C GLY A 10 27.15 -3.63 32.52
N ALA A 11 26.58 -3.23 33.66
CA ALA A 11 25.51 -2.24 33.69
C ALA A 11 25.96 -0.87 33.15
N ALA A 12 27.16 -0.41 33.52
CA ALA A 12 27.70 0.86 33.02
C ALA A 12 27.94 0.83 31.49
N VAL A 13 28.50 -0.26 30.97
CA VAL A 13 28.66 -0.48 29.53
C VAL A 13 27.32 -0.49 28.83
N TRP A 14 26.32 -1.18 29.39
CA TRP A 14 24.97 -1.21 28.82
C TRP A 14 24.30 0.16 28.81
N ILE A 15 24.39 0.92 29.90
CA ILE A 15 23.87 2.29 29.99
C ILE A 15 24.53 3.19 28.95
N ALA A 16 25.86 3.11 28.80
CA ALA A 16 26.60 3.88 27.82
C ALA A 16 26.20 3.51 26.38
N TYR A 17 26.12 2.21 26.07
CA TYR A 17 25.68 1.71 24.77
C TYR A 17 24.25 2.16 24.43
N TRP A 18 23.30 1.92 25.35
CA TRP A 18 21.90 2.28 25.15
C TRP A 18 21.74 3.79 24.93
N GLY A 19 22.45 4.60 25.73
CA GLY A 19 22.45 6.06 25.60
C GLY A 19 23.03 6.55 24.28
N LEU A 20 24.15 5.97 23.82
CA LEU A 20 24.74 6.28 22.52
C LEU A 20 23.81 5.90 21.36
N ALA A 21 23.16 4.74 21.42
CA ALA A 21 22.20 4.30 20.42
C ALA A 21 20.95 5.21 20.38
N ALA A 22 20.40 5.58 21.55
CA ALA A 22 19.28 6.50 21.65
C ALA A 22 19.62 7.88 21.07
N TRP A 23 20.81 8.38 21.38
CA TRP A 23 21.32 9.64 20.83
C TRP A 23 21.53 9.57 19.31
N GLY A 24 22.07 8.46 18.80
CA GLY A 24 22.26 8.23 17.37
C GLY A 24 20.95 8.22 16.59
N LEU A 25 19.92 7.51 17.09
CA LEU A 25 18.59 7.48 16.46
C LEU A 25 17.96 8.87 16.41
N ARG A 26 17.97 9.59 17.54
CA ARG A 26 17.45 10.96 17.61
C ARG A 26 18.19 11.91 16.66
N SER A 27 19.52 11.88 16.69
CA SER A 27 20.34 12.74 15.83
C SER A 27 20.16 12.40 14.35
N GLY A 28 19.88 11.13 14.03
CA GLY A 28 19.55 10.67 12.68
C GLY A 28 18.26 11.32 12.16
N PHE A 29 17.19 11.34 12.96
CA PHE A 29 15.94 12.02 12.60
C PHE A 29 16.14 13.53 12.41
N GLU A 30 16.80 14.19 13.37
CA GLU A 30 17.06 15.63 13.29
C GLU A 30 17.90 15.98 12.04
N THR A 31 18.93 15.18 11.75
CA THR A 31 19.76 15.36 10.55
C THR A 31 18.95 15.14 9.28
N TRP A 32 18.15 14.07 9.20
CA TRP A 32 17.31 13.78 8.04
C TRP A 32 16.31 14.91 7.79
N PHE A 33 15.59 15.38 8.81
CA PHE A 33 14.66 16.51 8.68
C PHE A 33 15.36 17.79 8.19
N SER A 34 16.57 18.08 8.71
CA SER A 34 17.35 19.24 8.26
C SER A 34 17.80 19.11 6.80
N GLU A 35 18.13 17.89 6.34
CA GLU A 35 18.46 17.62 4.95
C GLU A 35 17.24 17.85 4.06
N GLN A 36 16.07 17.33 4.44
CA GLN A 36 14.84 17.51 3.66
C GLN A 36 14.46 18.99 3.55
N GLN A 37 14.59 19.76 4.65
CA GLN A 37 14.39 21.22 4.60
C GLN A 37 15.36 21.91 3.64
N ARG A 38 16.62 21.49 3.59
CA ARG A 38 17.62 22.00 2.64
C ARG A 38 17.25 21.69 1.18
N GLN A 39 16.63 20.53 0.95
CA GLN A 39 16.11 20.13 -0.35
C GLN A 39 14.76 20.81 -0.71
N GLY A 40 14.26 21.70 0.16
CA GLY A 40 13.07 22.51 -0.07
C GLY A 40 11.79 21.93 0.53
N TRP A 41 11.86 20.81 1.25
CA TRP A 41 10.69 20.25 1.92
C TRP A 41 10.21 21.16 3.06
N GLN A 42 8.90 21.25 3.23
CA GLN A 42 8.33 21.84 4.43
C GLN A 42 8.22 20.76 5.49
N VAL A 43 9.13 20.80 6.46
CA VAL A 43 9.18 19.89 7.59
C VAL A 43 8.90 20.64 8.88
N SER A 44 7.92 20.17 9.66
CA SER A 44 7.63 20.66 11.01
C SER A 44 7.27 19.47 11.91
N TYR A 45 7.68 19.51 13.16
CA TYR A 45 7.32 18.51 14.17
C TYR A 45 7.35 19.12 15.56
N GLY A 46 6.59 18.54 16.48
CA GLY A 46 6.53 18.91 17.89
C GLY A 46 7.67 18.28 18.69
N ALA A 47 7.35 17.74 19.87
CA ALA A 47 8.36 17.10 20.70
C ALA A 47 8.87 15.79 20.07
N LEU A 48 10.18 15.56 20.19
CA LEU A 48 10.84 14.30 19.85
C LEU A 48 11.41 13.69 21.13
N ASN A 49 10.81 12.59 21.57
CA ASN A 49 11.12 11.94 22.84
C ASN A 49 11.50 10.47 22.63
N THR A 50 12.62 10.04 23.22
CA THR A 50 13.06 8.65 23.20
C THR A 50 13.00 8.03 24.60
N ARG A 51 12.36 6.86 24.71
CA ARG A 51 12.19 6.07 25.95
C ARG A 51 12.47 4.57 25.72
N GLY A 52 12.31 3.74 26.74
CA GLY A 52 12.38 2.27 26.59
C GLY A 52 13.60 1.58 27.21
N PHE A 53 14.45 2.30 27.95
CA PHE A 53 15.54 1.72 28.72
C PHE A 53 15.04 0.61 29.65
N PRO A 54 15.76 -0.53 29.78
CA PRO A 54 17.02 -0.85 29.12
C PRO A 54 16.88 -1.58 27.78
N ALA A 55 15.70 -2.08 27.43
CA ALA A 55 15.58 -3.13 26.41
C ALA A 55 15.19 -2.64 25.01
N ARG A 56 14.64 -1.43 24.90
CA ARG A 56 14.07 -0.91 23.65
C ARG A 56 14.41 0.57 23.46
N HIS A 57 14.28 1.03 22.23
CA HIS A 57 14.29 2.45 21.86
C HIS A 57 12.95 2.78 21.23
N VAL A 58 12.14 3.54 21.96
CA VAL A 58 10.83 4.01 21.50
C VAL A 58 10.95 5.52 21.30
N THR A 59 11.03 5.96 20.05
CA THR A 59 11.10 7.37 19.66
C THR A 59 9.75 7.82 19.13
N GLN A 60 9.09 8.73 19.85
CA GLN A 60 7.83 9.33 19.44
C GLN A 60 8.07 10.75 18.94
N ILE A 61 7.48 11.07 17.79
CA ILE A 61 7.48 12.38 17.17
C ILE A 61 6.04 12.89 17.19
N ASP A 62 5.80 14.00 17.89
CA ASP A 62 4.47 14.60 17.94
C ASP A 62 4.25 15.53 16.75
N GLN A 63 3.01 15.58 16.25
CA GLN A 63 2.56 16.46 15.17
C GLN A 63 3.51 16.56 13.96
N PRO A 64 3.99 15.44 13.40
CA PRO A 64 4.84 15.50 12.21
C PRO A 64 4.05 16.07 11.02
N LEU A 65 4.69 16.96 10.28
CA LEU A 65 4.25 17.49 9.00
C LEU A 65 5.44 17.40 8.04
N LEU A 66 5.27 16.65 6.97
CA LEU A 66 6.23 16.49 5.89
C LEU A 66 5.55 16.86 4.59
N ALA A 67 6.02 17.89 3.90
CA ALA A 67 5.55 18.22 2.56
C ALA A 67 6.72 18.34 1.58
N ASP A 68 6.71 17.49 0.56
CA ASP A 68 7.67 17.44 -0.52
C ASP A 68 7.16 18.24 -1.73
N PRO A 69 7.77 19.39 -2.08
CA PRO A 69 7.36 20.19 -3.22
C PRO A 69 7.64 19.52 -4.57
N GLY A 70 8.59 18.58 -4.64
CA GLY A 70 8.97 17.90 -5.87
C GLY A 70 7.93 16.89 -6.33
N THR A 71 7.40 16.09 -5.40
CA THR A 71 6.35 15.10 -5.67
C THR A 71 4.93 15.66 -5.47
N GLY A 72 4.81 16.78 -4.74
CA GLY A 72 3.52 17.35 -4.32
C GLY A 72 2.85 16.54 -3.20
N LEU A 73 3.58 15.63 -2.56
CA LEU A 73 3.09 14.80 -1.45
C LEU A 73 3.27 15.56 -0.13
N ALA A 74 2.19 15.68 0.65
CA ALA A 74 2.24 16.13 2.01
C ALA A 74 1.57 15.11 2.95
N TRP A 75 2.18 14.83 4.08
CA TRP A 75 1.63 13.98 5.12
C TRP A 75 1.70 14.68 6.48
N SER A 76 0.64 14.55 7.26
CA SER A 76 0.61 14.99 8.66
C SER A 76 -0.22 14.06 9.54
N ALA A 77 0.20 13.91 10.79
CA ALA A 77 -0.50 13.10 11.80
C ALA A 77 -0.38 13.74 13.19
N ASP A 78 -1.13 13.26 14.18
CA ASP A 78 -1.03 13.74 15.56
C ASP A 78 0.27 13.30 16.24
N TRP A 79 0.77 12.11 15.89
CA TRP A 79 2.06 11.60 16.31
C TRP A 79 2.51 10.47 15.37
N VAL A 80 3.75 10.01 15.51
CA VAL A 80 4.23 8.73 14.98
C VAL A 80 5.28 8.19 15.94
N SER A 81 5.26 6.88 16.20
CA SER A 81 6.21 6.24 17.11
C SER A 81 7.02 5.18 16.39
N PHE A 82 8.33 5.20 16.59
CA PHE A 82 9.29 4.22 16.09
C PHE A 82 9.81 3.42 17.27
N ASP A 83 9.64 2.10 17.24
CA ASP A 83 10.05 1.19 18.30
C ASP A 83 11.00 0.13 17.77
N SER A 84 12.19 0.04 18.36
CA SER A 84 13.17 -0.99 18.01
C SER A 84 13.80 -1.66 19.23
N PRO A 85 14.21 -2.94 19.12
CA PRO A 85 15.04 -3.58 20.13
C PRO A 85 16.37 -2.84 20.33
N ALA A 86 16.84 -2.74 21.59
CA ALA A 86 18.07 -2.00 21.89
C ALA A 86 19.33 -2.63 21.27
N LEU A 87 19.34 -3.94 21.08
CA LEU A 87 20.47 -4.67 20.48
C LEU A 87 20.51 -4.53 18.95
N TRP A 88 19.35 -4.45 18.30
CA TRP A 88 19.24 -4.38 16.85
C TRP A 88 18.21 -3.33 16.43
N PRO A 89 18.66 -2.09 16.19
CA PRO A 89 17.80 -1.03 15.67
C PRO A 89 17.33 -1.24 14.24
N GLY A 90 17.77 -2.27 13.51
CA GLY A 90 17.26 -2.54 12.15
C GLY A 90 15.87 -3.17 12.12
N SER A 91 15.39 -3.74 13.24
CA SER A 91 13.99 -4.14 13.38
C SER A 91 13.18 -2.97 13.94
N GLN A 92 12.42 -2.31 13.08
CA GLN A 92 11.64 -1.12 13.41
C GLN A 92 10.16 -1.42 13.35
N LYS A 93 9.43 -1.05 14.40
CA LYS A 93 7.97 -1.09 14.46
C LYS A 93 7.46 0.33 14.54
N LEU A 94 6.78 0.76 13.50
CA LEU A 94 6.12 2.06 13.40
C LEU A 94 4.69 1.92 13.86
N GLN A 95 4.24 2.86 14.68
CA GLN A 95 2.87 2.99 15.12
C GLN A 95 2.35 4.36 14.75
N PHE A 96 1.10 4.38 14.30
CA PHE A 96 0.40 5.59 13.87
C PHE A 96 -0.82 5.84 14.77
N PRO A 97 -1.31 7.08 14.84
CA PRO A 97 -2.47 7.41 15.63
C PRO A 97 -3.74 6.82 15.01
N ASP A 98 -4.68 6.46 15.88
CA ASP A 98 -6.05 6.09 15.48
C ASP A 98 -6.86 7.31 14.98
N THR A 99 -6.34 8.53 15.18
CA THR A 99 -6.94 9.77 14.70
C THR A 99 -6.70 9.99 13.21
N ALA A 100 -7.35 11.01 12.67
CA ALA A 100 -7.27 11.38 11.27
C ALA A 100 -5.84 11.82 10.87
N GLN A 101 -5.20 11.06 10.00
CA GLN A 101 -3.99 11.44 9.29
C GLN A 101 -4.38 12.13 7.98
N ARG A 102 -3.65 13.17 7.57
CA ARG A 102 -3.91 13.87 6.30
C ARG A 102 -2.80 13.56 5.33
N ILE A 103 -3.19 13.10 4.13
CA ILE A 103 -2.31 12.91 2.99
C ILE A 103 -2.81 13.82 1.88
N SER A 104 -1.99 14.79 1.46
CA SER A 104 -2.27 15.59 0.29
C SER A 104 -1.35 15.18 -0.84
N PHE A 105 -1.91 15.05 -2.04
CA PHE A 105 -1.15 14.79 -3.24
C PHE A 105 -1.64 15.75 -4.33
N PHE A 106 -0.76 16.66 -4.76
CA PHE A 106 -1.14 17.83 -5.58
C PHE A 106 -2.33 18.59 -4.93
N ASP A 107 -3.44 18.74 -5.64
CA ASP A 107 -4.62 19.51 -5.21
C ASP A 107 -5.65 18.65 -4.44
N GLN A 108 -5.31 17.40 -4.11
CA GLN A 108 -6.25 16.46 -3.46
C GLN A 108 -5.76 16.10 -2.06
N THR A 109 -6.48 16.57 -1.04
CA THR A 109 -6.29 16.14 0.34
C THR A 109 -7.23 14.99 0.68
N ARG A 110 -6.65 13.89 1.13
CA ARG A 110 -7.33 12.70 1.64
C ARG A 110 -7.06 12.58 3.13
N THR A 111 -8.06 12.11 3.87
CA THR A 111 -7.94 11.79 5.29
C THR A 111 -7.92 10.28 5.45
N VAL A 112 -6.92 9.77 6.14
CA VAL A 112 -6.77 8.35 6.48
C VAL A 112 -7.01 8.18 7.96
N THR A 113 -8.00 7.39 8.34
CA THR A 113 -8.26 6.98 9.72
C THR A 113 -8.13 5.47 9.77
N ALA A 114 -7.24 4.96 10.63
CA ALA A 114 -6.95 3.54 10.72
C ALA A 114 -6.72 3.15 12.17
N GLN A 115 -7.41 2.11 12.64
CA GLN A 115 -7.28 1.63 14.01
C GLN A 115 -6.10 0.67 14.14
N GLU A 116 -5.24 0.92 15.13
CA GLU A 116 -4.05 0.11 15.39
C GLU A 116 -3.16 -0.06 14.15
N LEU A 117 -3.03 1.01 13.36
CA LEU A 117 -2.16 1.00 12.18
C LEU A 117 -0.70 0.86 12.62
N GLN A 118 -0.07 -0.20 12.13
CA GLN A 118 1.31 -0.54 12.44
C GLN A 118 2.04 -0.95 11.17
N ALA A 119 3.29 -0.50 11.03
CA ALA A 119 4.21 -1.00 10.03
C ALA A 119 5.43 -1.63 10.71
N ASP A 120 5.75 -2.88 10.41
CA ASP A 120 6.96 -3.55 10.85
C ASP A 120 7.95 -3.61 9.69
N LEU A 121 9.18 -3.17 9.93
CA LEU A 121 10.26 -3.10 8.97
C LEU A 121 11.44 -3.91 9.51
N HIS A 122 11.88 -4.90 8.74
CA HIS A 122 13.10 -5.65 9.00
C HIS A 122 14.15 -5.23 8.00
N LEU A 123 15.22 -4.62 8.50
CA LEU A 123 16.34 -4.16 7.70
C LEU A 123 17.50 -5.14 7.80
N SER A 124 18.16 -5.39 6.67
CA SER A 124 19.36 -6.22 6.61
C SER A 124 20.53 -5.54 7.33
N PRO A 125 21.35 -6.29 8.08
CA PRO A 125 22.58 -5.76 8.64
C PRO A 125 23.56 -5.25 7.56
N GLY A 126 23.71 -3.94 7.46
CA GLY A 126 24.62 -3.33 6.49
C GLY A 126 24.53 -1.81 6.48
N LEU A 127 25.39 -1.16 5.70
CA LEU A 127 25.37 0.30 5.55
C LEU A 127 24.21 0.79 4.67
N ALA A 128 23.77 -0.04 3.72
CA ALA A 128 22.65 0.26 2.85
C ALA A 128 21.31 0.20 3.59
N LEU A 129 21.20 -0.69 4.60
CA LEU A 129 19.96 -0.99 5.31
C LEU A 129 18.85 -1.38 4.31
N GLU A 130 19.10 -2.44 3.57
CA GLU A 130 18.12 -3.00 2.64
C GLU A 130 16.90 -3.52 3.39
N VAL A 131 15.72 -3.33 2.83
CA VAL A 131 14.46 -3.83 3.38
C VAL A 131 14.34 -5.31 3.04
N GLU A 132 14.48 -6.17 4.04
CA GLU A 132 14.25 -7.62 3.90
C GLU A 132 12.76 -7.95 4.02
N GLN A 133 12.05 -7.23 4.90
CA GLN A 133 10.62 -7.40 5.09
C GLN A 133 9.95 -6.09 5.51
N LEU A 134 8.79 -5.81 4.91
CA LEU A 134 7.86 -4.79 5.34
C LEU A 134 6.50 -5.45 5.57
N SER A 135 5.90 -5.26 6.74
CA SER A 135 4.54 -5.68 7.02
C SER A 135 3.73 -4.48 7.47
N LEU A 136 2.52 -4.31 6.95
CA LEU A 136 1.60 -3.25 7.31
C LEU A 136 0.28 -3.88 7.74
N THR A 137 -0.13 -3.63 8.97
CA THR A 137 -1.36 -4.18 9.55
C THR A 137 -2.24 -3.09 10.11
N SER A 138 -3.55 -3.23 9.95
CA SER A 138 -4.56 -2.36 10.55
C SER A 138 -5.83 -3.14 10.84
N LYS A 139 -6.56 -2.72 11.88
CA LYS A 139 -7.99 -3.03 12.02
C LYS A 139 -8.79 -2.14 11.08
N ALA A 140 -9.98 -1.70 11.49
CA ALA A 140 -10.87 -0.91 10.65
C ALA A 140 -10.15 0.35 10.16
N TRP A 141 -10.17 0.56 8.85
CA TRP A 141 -9.56 1.71 8.22
C TRP A 141 -10.51 2.32 7.20
N GLN A 142 -10.35 3.63 7.01
CA GLN A 142 -11.13 4.43 6.09
C GLN A 142 -10.25 5.50 5.47
N ILE A 143 -10.38 5.68 4.17
CA ILE A 143 -9.82 6.79 3.41
C ILE A 143 -10.98 7.63 2.92
N SER A 144 -10.98 8.92 3.26
CA SER A 144 -12.02 9.88 2.89
C SER A 144 -11.46 11.14 2.25
N ASP A 145 -12.33 11.92 1.63
CA ASP A 145 -12.06 13.28 1.16
C ASP A 145 -13.16 14.24 1.60
N SER A 146 -13.20 15.44 1.01
CA SER A 146 -14.26 16.42 1.24
C SER A 146 -15.67 15.91 0.90
N GLY A 147 -15.79 14.92 0.01
CA GLY A 147 -17.05 14.30 -0.41
C GLY A 147 -17.47 13.08 0.42
N GLY A 148 -16.64 12.62 1.36
CA GLY A 148 -16.91 11.52 2.29
C GLY A 148 -15.96 10.33 2.12
N ALA A 149 -16.37 9.16 2.62
CA ALA A 149 -15.56 7.94 2.55
C ALA A 149 -15.39 7.44 1.10
N LEU A 150 -14.15 7.26 0.65
CA LEU A 150 -13.78 6.71 -0.65
C LEU A 150 -13.65 5.21 -0.58
N TRP A 151 -12.83 4.76 0.37
CA TRP A 151 -12.49 3.37 0.61
C TRP A 151 -12.57 3.11 2.11
N GLN A 152 -13.02 1.93 2.47
CA GLN A 152 -12.99 1.44 3.84
C GLN A 152 -12.84 -0.08 3.82
N ALA A 153 -12.22 -0.65 4.84
CA ALA A 153 -12.28 -2.08 5.07
C ALA A 153 -12.20 -2.37 6.58
N LYS A 154 -12.55 -3.59 6.96
CA LYS A 154 -12.50 -4.04 8.36
C LYS A 154 -11.08 -4.24 8.85
N ASP A 155 -10.18 -4.57 7.95
CA ASP A 155 -8.76 -4.78 8.22
C ASP A 155 -7.91 -4.57 6.97
N LEU A 156 -6.61 -4.49 7.20
CA LEU A 156 -5.58 -4.53 6.19
C LEU A 156 -4.45 -5.40 6.72
N THR A 157 -4.00 -6.34 5.91
CA THR A 157 -2.70 -7.00 6.08
C THR A 157 -1.96 -6.88 4.76
N LEU A 158 -0.76 -6.33 4.80
CA LEU A 158 0.14 -6.29 3.66
C LEU A 158 1.50 -6.76 4.13
N GLU A 159 2.14 -7.61 3.33
CA GLU A 159 3.50 -8.08 3.56
C GLU A 159 4.27 -8.02 2.25
N LEU A 160 5.44 -7.39 2.29
CA LEU A 160 6.42 -7.35 1.21
C LEU A 160 7.70 -7.99 1.75
N ARG A 161 8.18 -9.06 1.11
CA ARG A 161 9.37 -9.79 1.54
C ARG A 161 10.36 -9.90 0.39
N GLN A 162 11.61 -9.55 0.65
CA GLN A 162 12.71 -9.68 -0.30
C GLN A 162 12.94 -11.15 -0.65
N GLN A 163 13.20 -11.43 -1.92
CA GLN A 163 13.52 -12.76 -2.42
C GLN A 163 15.04 -13.00 -2.42
N ILE A 164 15.51 -13.97 -3.20
CA ILE A 164 16.94 -14.30 -3.33
C ILE A 164 17.71 -13.13 -3.95
N GLN A 165 17.13 -12.46 -4.96
CA GLN A 165 17.71 -11.27 -5.55
C GLN A 165 17.27 -10.03 -4.75
N PRO A 166 18.19 -9.10 -4.43
CA PRO A 166 17.88 -7.95 -3.61
C PRO A 166 16.82 -7.00 -4.17
N GLU A 167 16.62 -7.00 -5.49
CA GLU A 167 15.64 -6.19 -6.22
C GLU A 167 14.28 -6.88 -6.37
N GLU A 168 14.15 -8.16 -6.00
CA GLU A 168 12.94 -8.95 -6.16
C GLU A 168 12.20 -9.10 -4.82
N TYR A 169 10.88 -8.89 -4.86
CA TYR A 169 10.04 -8.93 -3.66
C TYR A 169 8.74 -9.70 -3.92
N HIS A 170 8.36 -10.54 -2.97
CA HIS A 170 7.03 -11.13 -2.90
C HIS A 170 6.09 -10.20 -2.11
N LEU A 171 5.03 -9.73 -2.75
CA LEU A 171 3.96 -8.93 -2.17
C LEU A 171 2.73 -9.82 -1.92
N SER A 172 2.24 -9.82 -0.70
CA SER A 172 0.90 -10.29 -0.36
C SER A 172 0.11 -9.18 0.31
N ALA A 173 -1.16 -9.02 -0.06
CA ALA A 173 -2.06 -8.09 0.61
C ALA A 173 -3.47 -8.68 0.71
N GLU A 174 -4.14 -8.42 1.83
CA GLU A 174 -5.51 -8.84 2.08
C GLU A 174 -6.26 -7.73 2.82
N ALA A 175 -7.51 -7.50 2.42
CA ALA A 175 -8.45 -6.63 3.11
C ALA A 175 -9.85 -7.23 3.07
N ARG A 176 -10.49 -7.37 4.24
CA ARG A 176 -11.85 -7.91 4.34
C ARG A 176 -12.89 -6.81 4.45
N GLN A 177 -14.09 -7.09 3.95
CA GLN A 177 -15.20 -6.13 3.96
C GLN A 177 -14.84 -4.79 3.30
N PHE A 178 -14.06 -4.86 2.21
CA PHE A 178 -13.62 -3.68 1.48
C PHE A 178 -14.80 -3.00 0.79
N SER A 179 -14.90 -1.68 0.82
CA SER A 179 -16.00 -0.96 0.19
C SER A 179 -15.50 0.30 -0.52
N PRO A 180 -15.62 0.39 -1.86
CA PRO A 180 -15.21 1.56 -2.63
C PRO A 180 -16.33 2.60 -2.77
N ARG A 181 -17.00 2.94 -1.67
CA ARG A 181 -18.22 3.77 -1.65
C ARG A 181 -18.07 5.10 -2.38
N GLY A 182 -16.94 5.79 -2.21
CA GLY A 182 -16.78 7.13 -2.79
C GLY A 182 -16.32 7.13 -4.25
N LEU A 183 -15.65 6.08 -4.73
CA LEU A 183 -15.40 5.92 -6.18
C LEU A 183 -16.71 5.70 -6.94
N LEU A 184 -17.62 4.93 -6.36
CA LEU A 184 -18.93 4.66 -6.97
C LEU A 184 -19.81 5.90 -7.00
N ARG A 185 -19.76 6.73 -5.95
CA ARG A 185 -20.48 8.01 -5.90
C ARG A 185 -19.90 9.05 -6.86
N SER A 186 -18.60 9.29 -6.82
CA SER A 186 -17.94 10.36 -7.59
C SER A 186 -17.74 10.00 -9.06
N GLY A 187 -17.45 8.74 -9.39
CA GLY A 187 -17.26 8.28 -10.76
C GLY A 187 -18.56 8.02 -11.52
N PHE A 188 -19.64 7.67 -10.80
CA PHE A 188 -20.86 7.17 -11.43
C PHE A 188 -22.18 7.77 -10.90
N GLY A 189 -22.15 8.68 -9.92
CA GLY A 189 -23.34 9.39 -9.44
C GLY A 189 -24.31 8.54 -8.62
N LEU A 190 -23.84 7.44 -8.01
CA LEU A 190 -24.68 6.44 -7.36
C LEU A 190 -24.99 6.76 -5.89
N SER A 191 -26.25 6.58 -5.49
CA SER A 191 -26.70 6.66 -4.09
C SER A 191 -26.34 5.37 -3.32
N VAL A 192 -25.87 5.53 -2.08
CA VAL A 192 -25.29 4.45 -1.24
C VAL A 192 -26.33 3.43 -0.76
N GLU A 193 -27.62 3.76 -0.82
CA GLU A 193 -28.70 3.01 -0.19
C GLU A 193 -29.09 1.70 -0.93
N ASP A 194 -28.69 1.54 -2.20
CA ASP A 194 -29.11 0.41 -3.06
C ASP A 194 -28.02 -0.67 -3.31
N MET A 195 -26.85 -0.59 -2.67
CA MET A 195 -25.71 -1.50 -2.95
C MET A 195 -25.44 -2.53 -1.84
N PRO A 196 -25.12 -3.81 -2.15
CA PRO A 196 -24.44 -4.69 -1.20
C PRO A 196 -23.13 -4.02 -0.80
N ALA A 197 -23.04 -3.68 0.48
CA ALA A 197 -22.24 -2.53 0.91
C ALA A 197 -20.72 -2.73 0.91
N GLN A 198 -20.22 -3.92 0.55
CA GLN A 198 -18.81 -4.30 0.68
C GLN A 198 -18.48 -5.55 -0.16
N PHE A 199 -17.27 -5.60 -0.69
CA PHE A 199 -16.56 -6.79 -1.11
C PHE A 199 -16.20 -7.61 0.13
N ASP A 200 -16.42 -8.92 0.10
CA ASP A 200 -16.15 -9.78 1.25
C ASP A 200 -14.65 -9.85 1.52
N THR A 201 -13.85 -10.07 0.48
CA THR A 201 -12.39 -10.16 0.55
C THR A 201 -11.77 -9.58 -0.71
N LEU A 202 -10.73 -8.76 -0.52
CA LEU A 202 -9.73 -8.45 -1.53
C LEU A 202 -8.43 -9.16 -1.16
N ARG A 203 -7.83 -9.85 -2.12
CA ARG A 203 -6.54 -10.51 -1.95
C ARG A 203 -5.65 -10.23 -3.16
N LEU A 204 -4.39 -9.94 -2.90
CA LEU A 204 -3.36 -9.69 -3.90
C LEU A 204 -2.12 -10.52 -3.55
N GLN A 205 -1.57 -11.23 -4.52
CA GLN A 205 -0.30 -11.93 -4.45
C GLN A 205 0.45 -11.66 -5.75
N ALA A 206 1.64 -11.08 -5.64
CA ALA A 206 2.44 -10.73 -6.79
C ALA A 206 3.93 -10.75 -6.45
N ASP A 207 4.76 -11.14 -7.41
CA ASP A 207 6.19 -10.92 -7.39
C ASP A 207 6.53 -9.64 -8.16
N LEU A 208 7.34 -8.79 -7.54
CA LEU A 208 7.72 -7.48 -8.03
C LEU A 208 9.24 -7.44 -8.20
N ALA A 209 9.71 -7.07 -9.39
CA ALA A 209 11.13 -6.75 -9.61
C ALA A 209 11.30 -5.24 -9.75
N PHE A 210 12.27 -4.68 -9.04
CA PHE A 210 12.62 -3.25 -9.07
C PHE A 210 13.93 -3.02 -9.83
N ASP A 211 14.23 -1.77 -10.21
CA ASP A 211 15.54 -1.44 -10.81
C ASP A 211 16.69 -1.33 -9.82
N THR A 212 16.39 -1.14 -8.53
CA THR A 212 17.35 -1.13 -7.43
C THR A 212 16.70 -1.67 -6.16
N PRO A 213 17.46 -2.20 -5.19
CA PRO A 213 16.89 -2.66 -3.92
C PRO A 213 16.23 -1.53 -3.14
N TRP A 214 15.24 -1.85 -2.32
CA TRP A 214 14.71 -0.89 -1.34
C TRP A 214 15.70 -0.75 -0.20
N ASP A 215 16.36 0.40 -0.11
CA ASP A 215 17.33 0.70 0.94
C ASP A 215 17.19 2.18 1.39
N ARG A 216 18.08 2.68 2.25
CA ARG A 216 18.00 4.07 2.72
C ARG A 216 18.00 5.12 1.58
N ARG A 217 18.65 4.81 0.44
CA ARG A 217 18.73 5.70 -0.73
C ARG A 217 17.37 5.85 -1.43
N ALA A 218 16.46 4.90 -1.21
CA ALA A 218 15.08 5.01 -1.70
C ALA A 218 14.36 6.25 -1.16
N ILE A 219 14.71 6.69 0.06
CA ILE A 219 14.14 7.86 0.72
C ILE A 219 15.04 9.09 0.53
N GLU A 220 16.35 8.91 0.43
CA GLU A 220 17.32 10.02 0.33
C GLU A 220 17.54 10.55 -1.10
N LEU A 221 17.40 9.71 -2.12
CA LEU A 221 17.79 10.02 -3.50
C LEU A 221 16.68 9.77 -4.51
N ARG A 222 16.26 8.51 -4.66
CA ARG A 222 15.27 8.10 -5.66
C ARG A 222 14.64 6.78 -5.26
N ARG A 223 13.31 6.72 -5.30
CA ARG A 223 12.56 5.49 -5.07
C ARG A 223 12.84 4.48 -6.19
N PRO A 224 13.11 3.20 -5.86
CA PRO A 224 13.17 2.13 -6.85
C PRO A 224 11.93 2.12 -7.74
N GLN A 225 12.11 1.91 -9.05
CA GLN A 225 10.99 1.77 -9.99
C GLN A 225 10.71 0.31 -10.27
N ILE A 226 9.43 -0.05 -10.35
CA ILE A 226 8.99 -1.39 -10.74
C ILE A 226 9.38 -1.62 -12.21
N ARG A 227 9.88 -2.82 -12.51
CA ARG A 227 10.26 -3.28 -13.85
C ARG A 227 9.47 -4.48 -14.31
N GLU A 228 9.17 -5.39 -13.39
CA GLU A 228 8.35 -6.56 -13.67
C GLU A 228 7.35 -6.79 -12.55
N ILE A 229 6.16 -7.25 -12.94
CA ILE A 229 5.06 -7.62 -12.07
C ILE A 229 4.57 -8.98 -12.54
N THR A 230 4.84 -10.03 -11.77
CA THR A 230 4.19 -11.33 -11.94
C THR A 230 3.04 -11.39 -10.95
N LEU A 231 1.81 -11.23 -11.45
CA LEU A 231 0.60 -11.32 -10.66
C LEU A 231 0.15 -12.77 -10.58
N ASP A 232 0.39 -13.42 -9.44
CA ASP A 232 -0.10 -14.78 -9.20
C ASP A 232 -1.60 -14.81 -8.97
N LEU A 233 -2.10 -13.83 -8.19
CA LEU A 233 -3.51 -13.72 -7.88
C LEU A 233 -3.87 -12.30 -7.45
N ALA A 234 -4.74 -11.64 -8.22
CA ALA A 234 -5.63 -10.61 -7.69
C ALA A 234 -7.04 -11.19 -7.60
N GLU A 235 -7.65 -11.15 -6.42
CA GLU A 235 -8.98 -11.68 -6.18
C GLU A 235 -9.85 -10.65 -5.48
N ALA A 236 -11.07 -10.50 -5.97
CA ALA A 236 -12.10 -9.70 -5.33
C ALA A 236 -13.40 -10.50 -5.30
N GLN A 237 -13.97 -10.65 -4.11
CA GLN A 237 -15.29 -11.26 -3.94
C GLN A 237 -16.32 -10.21 -3.57
N TRP A 238 -17.46 -10.19 -4.27
CA TRP A 238 -18.57 -9.30 -3.98
C TRP A 238 -19.89 -10.07 -3.97
N GLY A 239 -20.32 -10.50 -2.79
CA GLY A 239 -21.45 -11.41 -2.66
C GLY A 239 -21.18 -12.71 -3.43
N ASP A 240 -22.05 -13.03 -4.38
CA ASP A 240 -21.95 -14.23 -5.21
C ASP A 240 -21.06 -14.04 -6.45
N MET A 241 -20.47 -12.86 -6.65
CA MET A 241 -19.57 -12.56 -7.77
C MET A 241 -18.12 -12.73 -7.33
N ARG A 242 -17.31 -13.37 -8.16
CA ARG A 242 -15.88 -13.55 -7.93
C ARG A 242 -15.09 -13.10 -9.13
N PHE A 243 -14.12 -12.23 -8.88
CA PHE A 243 -13.17 -11.72 -9.85
C PHE A 243 -11.79 -12.25 -9.51
N GLN A 244 -11.10 -12.76 -10.51
CA GLN A 244 -9.72 -13.21 -10.40
C GLN A 244 -8.91 -12.66 -11.56
N ALA A 245 -7.67 -12.28 -11.31
CA ALA A 245 -6.72 -11.94 -12.35
C ALA A 245 -5.34 -12.51 -12.04
N ALA A 246 -4.64 -12.95 -13.08
CA ALA A 246 -3.27 -13.44 -13.00
C ALA A 246 -2.54 -13.20 -14.33
N GLY A 247 -1.23 -13.02 -14.31
CA GLY A 247 -0.43 -12.81 -15.50
C GLY A 247 0.87 -12.09 -15.23
N ALA A 248 1.54 -11.64 -16.29
CA ALA A 248 2.82 -10.97 -16.18
C ALA A 248 2.81 -9.65 -16.96
N LEU A 249 3.40 -8.63 -16.34
CA LEU A 249 3.55 -7.29 -16.90
C LEU A 249 4.98 -6.81 -16.74
N GLU A 250 5.50 -6.19 -17.78
CA GLU A 250 6.75 -5.44 -17.78
C GLU A 250 6.42 -3.94 -17.75
N VAL A 251 7.31 -3.17 -17.12
CA VAL A 251 7.18 -1.72 -16.95
C VAL A 251 8.40 -1.05 -17.55
N ASP A 252 8.19 -0.24 -18.59
CA ASP A 252 9.26 0.52 -19.23
C ASP A 252 9.73 1.72 -18.36
N GLU A 253 10.81 2.39 -18.78
CA GLU A 253 11.34 3.57 -18.07
C GLU A 253 10.36 4.73 -17.92
N LYS A 254 9.29 4.77 -18.74
CA LYS A 254 8.24 5.79 -18.68
C LYS A 254 7.04 5.32 -17.84
N GLY A 255 7.13 4.14 -17.23
CA GLY A 255 6.05 3.52 -16.46
C GLY A 255 4.96 2.89 -17.31
N ARG A 256 5.17 2.67 -18.62
CA ARG A 256 4.18 2.04 -19.50
C ARG A 256 4.22 0.53 -19.36
N LEU A 257 3.03 -0.05 -19.25
CA LEU A 257 2.84 -1.48 -19.08
C LEU A 257 2.84 -2.20 -20.44
N SER A 258 3.55 -3.32 -20.51
CA SER A 258 3.46 -4.29 -21.61
C SER A 258 3.29 -5.71 -21.06
N GLY A 259 2.42 -6.51 -21.67
CA GLY A 259 2.19 -7.89 -21.23
C GLY A 259 0.73 -8.29 -21.30
N ALA A 260 0.36 -9.31 -20.51
CA ALA A 260 -0.99 -9.86 -20.52
C ALA A 260 -1.43 -10.28 -19.12
N LEU A 261 -2.68 -9.94 -18.79
CA LEU A 261 -3.39 -10.41 -17.61
C LEU A 261 -4.60 -11.23 -18.04
N THR A 262 -4.69 -12.46 -17.58
CA THR A 262 -5.92 -13.25 -17.68
C THR A 262 -6.85 -12.83 -16.57
N VAL A 263 -8.08 -12.46 -16.92
CA VAL A 263 -9.13 -12.04 -16.01
C VAL A 263 -10.28 -13.02 -16.12
N ARG A 264 -10.70 -13.53 -14.96
CA ARG A 264 -11.85 -14.41 -14.79
C ARG A 264 -12.91 -13.73 -13.94
N ALA A 265 -14.14 -13.72 -14.44
CA ALA A 265 -15.31 -13.28 -13.69
C ALA A 265 -16.35 -14.40 -13.62
N GLU A 266 -16.70 -14.82 -12.41
CA GLU A 266 -17.76 -15.78 -12.14
C GLU A 266 -19.06 -15.05 -11.80
N ASN A 267 -20.20 -15.65 -12.17
CA ASN A 267 -21.53 -15.07 -11.97
C ASN A 267 -21.69 -13.65 -12.58
N TRP A 268 -21.16 -13.47 -13.78
CA TRP A 268 -21.15 -12.16 -14.46
C TRP A 268 -22.53 -11.59 -14.79
N ARG A 269 -23.58 -12.42 -14.81
CA ARG A 269 -24.97 -11.96 -14.99
C ARG A 269 -25.43 -11.09 -13.83
N ALA A 270 -25.03 -11.42 -12.61
CA ALA A 270 -25.28 -10.57 -11.44
C ALA A 270 -24.59 -9.20 -11.56
N ILE A 271 -23.46 -9.12 -12.28
CA ILE A 271 -22.79 -7.85 -12.60
C ILE A 271 -23.67 -7.01 -13.52
N LEU A 272 -24.32 -7.61 -14.53
CA LEU A 272 -25.23 -6.88 -15.42
C LEU A 272 -26.48 -6.39 -14.70
N ASP A 273 -27.07 -7.23 -13.85
CA ASP A 273 -28.21 -6.85 -12.99
C ASP A 273 -27.84 -5.66 -12.11
N MET A 274 -26.65 -5.69 -11.53
CA MET A 274 -26.13 -4.60 -10.74
C MET A 274 -25.83 -3.36 -11.59
N GLY A 275 -25.22 -3.51 -12.76
CA GLY A 275 -24.99 -2.40 -13.68
C GLY A 275 -26.27 -1.68 -14.08
N GLU A 276 -27.36 -2.42 -14.28
CA GLU A 276 -28.68 -1.84 -14.56
C GLU A 276 -29.30 -1.17 -13.32
N ARG A 277 -29.26 -1.81 -12.15
CA ARG A 277 -29.71 -1.20 -10.88
C ARG A 277 -28.98 0.10 -10.58
N LEU A 278 -27.68 0.14 -10.87
CA LEU A 278 -26.83 1.30 -10.70
C LEU A 278 -26.94 2.27 -11.88
N SER A 279 -27.83 2.06 -12.86
CA SER A 279 -27.92 2.93 -14.06
C SER A 279 -26.60 3.10 -14.83
N LEU A 280 -25.60 2.24 -14.58
CA LEU A 280 -24.32 2.16 -15.31
C LEU A 280 -24.53 1.54 -16.69
N LEU A 281 -25.55 0.69 -16.80
CA LEU A 281 -25.93 0.02 -18.02
C LEU A 281 -27.39 0.37 -18.36
N PRO A 282 -27.63 1.20 -19.40
CA PRO A 282 -28.99 1.46 -19.86
C PRO A 282 -29.70 0.15 -20.23
N PRO A 283 -31.00 -0.03 -19.90
CA PRO A 283 -31.74 -1.25 -20.21
C PRO A 283 -31.69 -1.65 -21.69
N SER A 284 -31.62 -0.66 -22.59
CA SER A 284 -31.49 -0.86 -24.04
C SER A 284 -30.17 -1.52 -24.45
N SER A 285 -29.10 -1.30 -23.70
CA SER A 285 -27.76 -1.82 -23.98
C SER A 285 -27.54 -3.22 -23.41
N ARG A 286 -28.34 -3.63 -22.41
CA ARG A 286 -28.22 -4.91 -21.72
C ARG A 286 -28.17 -6.10 -22.66
N SER A 287 -29.13 -6.20 -23.57
CA SER A 287 -29.20 -7.33 -24.52
C SER A 287 -27.98 -7.40 -25.45
N THR A 288 -27.36 -6.26 -25.77
CA THR A 288 -26.17 -6.20 -26.63
C THR A 288 -24.93 -6.62 -25.85
N VAL A 289 -24.74 -6.08 -24.64
CA VAL A 289 -23.63 -6.45 -23.76
C VAL A 289 -23.71 -7.94 -23.40
N GLU A 290 -24.89 -8.44 -23.06
CA GLU A 290 -25.09 -9.86 -22.74
C GLU A 290 -24.71 -10.77 -23.92
N LYS A 291 -25.07 -10.40 -25.15
CA LYS A 291 -24.66 -11.16 -26.35
C LYS A 291 -23.14 -11.19 -26.51
N ILE A 292 -22.46 -10.05 -26.32
CA ILE A 292 -21.00 -9.96 -26.42
C ILE A 292 -20.35 -10.80 -25.33
N LEU A 293 -20.78 -10.66 -24.07
CA LEU A 293 -20.24 -11.42 -22.94
C LEU A 293 -20.50 -12.91 -23.08
N ASN A 294 -21.65 -13.32 -23.65
CA ASN A 294 -21.92 -14.72 -23.97
C ASN A 294 -20.90 -15.31 -24.96
N LEU A 295 -20.34 -14.51 -25.89
CA LEU A 295 -19.28 -14.98 -26.80
C LEU A 295 -17.97 -15.32 -26.05
N PHE A 296 -17.72 -14.66 -24.92
CA PHE A 296 -16.55 -14.89 -24.06
C PHE A 296 -16.89 -15.78 -22.85
N SER A 297 -18.13 -16.25 -22.74
CA SER A 297 -18.56 -17.08 -21.63
C SER A 297 -18.30 -18.55 -21.92
N THR A 298 -17.84 -19.26 -20.90
CA THR A 298 -17.76 -20.73 -20.89
C THR A 298 -18.69 -21.26 -19.78
N GLY A 299 -19.38 -22.36 -20.05
CA GLY A 299 -20.40 -22.92 -19.14
C GLY A 299 -21.84 -22.43 -19.40
N SER A 300 -22.78 -22.84 -18.54
CA SER A 300 -24.21 -22.53 -18.64
C SER A 300 -24.80 -22.20 -17.26
N GLY A 301 -25.81 -21.32 -17.21
CA GLY A 301 -26.52 -21.00 -15.96
C GLY A 301 -25.70 -20.13 -14.99
N SER A 302 -25.77 -20.43 -13.69
CA SER A 302 -25.04 -19.75 -12.61
C SER A 302 -23.53 -20.00 -12.63
N ASP A 303 -23.08 -21.08 -13.26
CA ASP A 303 -21.66 -21.46 -13.38
C ASP A 303 -20.98 -20.82 -14.59
N ALA A 304 -21.66 -19.92 -15.31
CA ALA A 304 -21.09 -19.23 -16.46
C ALA A 304 -19.92 -18.34 -16.02
N LYS A 305 -18.75 -18.57 -16.61
CA LYS A 305 -17.52 -17.81 -16.35
C LYS A 305 -17.11 -17.04 -17.58
N ILE A 306 -16.76 -15.78 -17.41
CA ILE A 306 -16.05 -15.02 -18.44
C ILE A 306 -14.57 -15.21 -18.18
N ASP A 307 -13.87 -15.70 -19.19
CA ASP A 307 -12.41 -15.81 -19.18
C ASP A 307 -11.89 -14.97 -20.35
N THR A 308 -11.14 -13.92 -20.04
CA THR A 308 -10.62 -12.99 -21.05
C THR A 308 -9.19 -12.59 -20.74
N THR A 309 -8.39 -12.44 -21.78
CA THR A 309 -7.03 -11.93 -21.66
C THR A 309 -7.02 -10.44 -21.97
N LEU A 310 -6.66 -9.63 -20.99
CA LEU A 310 -6.33 -8.23 -21.14
C LEU A 310 -4.88 -8.09 -21.57
N ARG A 311 -4.65 -7.61 -22.80
CA ARG A 311 -3.33 -7.30 -23.34
C ARG A 311 -3.01 -5.82 -23.15
N PHE A 312 -1.79 -5.55 -22.69
CA PHE A 312 -1.24 -4.22 -22.51
C PHE A 312 -0.18 -4.01 -23.58
N GLN A 313 -0.40 -3.04 -24.47
CA GLN A 313 0.51 -2.75 -25.56
C GLN A 313 0.39 -1.28 -25.97
N ASP A 314 1.53 -0.61 -26.16
CA ASP A 314 1.62 0.79 -26.60
C ASP A 314 0.82 1.79 -25.74
N GLY A 315 0.67 1.50 -24.44
CA GLY A 315 -0.12 2.32 -23.51
C GLY A 315 -1.64 2.15 -23.65
N GLN A 316 -2.09 1.09 -24.33
CA GLN A 316 -3.50 0.75 -24.51
C GLN A 316 -3.79 -0.64 -23.93
N MET A 317 -4.99 -0.80 -23.35
CA MET A 317 -5.53 -2.08 -22.89
C MET A 317 -6.51 -2.66 -23.92
N TRP A 318 -6.40 -3.95 -24.20
CA TRP A 318 -7.22 -4.67 -25.17
C TRP A 318 -7.79 -5.93 -24.54
N ALA A 319 -9.08 -6.20 -24.75
CA ALA A 319 -9.70 -7.50 -24.45
C ALA A 319 -10.02 -8.20 -25.77
N GLY A 320 -9.19 -9.17 -26.15
CA GLY A 320 -9.23 -9.73 -27.50
C GLY A 320 -9.07 -8.63 -28.57
N PRO A 321 -9.97 -8.50 -29.56
CA PRO A 321 -9.89 -7.44 -30.57
C PRO A 321 -10.44 -6.08 -30.11
N LEU A 322 -11.01 -5.99 -28.91
CA LEU A 322 -11.72 -4.79 -28.44
C LEU A 322 -10.80 -3.90 -27.59
N PRO A 323 -10.57 -2.62 -27.96
CA PRO A 323 -9.86 -1.68 -27.12
C PRO A 323 -10.73 -1.30 -25.92
N ILE A 324 -10.20 -1.46 -24.70
CA ILE A 324 -10.91 -1.15 -23.45
C ILE A 324 -10.60 0.27 -22.98
N GLY A 325 -9.36 0.74 -23.17
CA GLY A 325 -8.96 2.08 -22.76
C GLY A 325 -7.44 2.26 -22.71
N LYS A 326 -7.00 3.39 -22.16
CA LYS A 326 -5.57 3.66 -21.92
C LYS A 326 -5.07 2.83 -20.73
N ALA A 327 -3.92 2.20 -20.88
CA ALA A 327 -3.25 1.52 -19.78
C ALA A 327 -2.77 2.54 -18.74
N PRO A 328 -2.90 2.24 -17.43
CA PRO A 328 -2.34 3.08 -16.39
C PRO A 328 -0.81 3.11 -16.47
N THR A 329 -0.21 4.21 -16.07
CA THR A 329 1.24 4.34 -15.94
C THR A 329 1.66 4.08 -14.49
N LEU A 330 2.67 3.23 -14.30
CA LEU A 330 3.24 2.93 -12.99
C LEU A 330 4.57 3.66 -12.83
N VAL A 331 4.57 4.73 -12.03
CA VAL A 331 5.78 5.49 -11.67
C VAL A 331 5.73 5.75 -10.17
N LEU A 332 6.75 5.30 -9.46
CA LEU A 332 6.92 5.58 -8.04
C LEU A 332 7.62 6.94 -7.91
N ARG A 333 6.87 7.98 -7.53
CA ARG A 333 7.41 9.34 -7.37
C ARG A 333 7.78 9.64 -5.95
#